data_AF-A0A6L8I2W3-F1
#
_entry.id   AF-A0A6L8I2W3-F1
#
_cell.length_a   1.000
_cell.length_b   1.000
_cell.length_c   1.000
_cell.angle_alpha   90.00
_cell.angle_beta   90.00
_cell.angle_gamma   90.00
#
_symmetry.space_group_name_H-M   'P 1'
#
loop_
_entity.id
_entity.type
_entity.pdbx_description
1 polymer ?
#
loop_
_entity_poly.entity_id
_entity_poly.type
_entity_poly.pdbx_seq_one_letter_code
_entity_poly.pdbx_strand_id
1 'polypeptide(L)' 'MQSTSATINVTREFPHPAESVFAHWISPATRLRWEAGPDTGMTYDAFDTREGGVETVWIVQDGK' A
#
# COMPACT_ATOMS: atom_id res chain seq x y z
N MET A 1 28.18 -4.66 1.03
CA MET A 1 27.37 -3.57 1.62
C MET A 1 26.44 -4.23 2.62
N GLN A 2 26.62 -4.02 3.93
CA GLN A 2 25.72 -4.59 4.94
C GLN A 2 24.40 -3.81 4.90
N SER A 3 23.29 -4.50 4.69
CA SER A 3 21.96 -3.90 4.79
C SER A 3 21.64 -3.67 6.27
N THR A 4 21.52 -2.41 6.68
CA THR A 4 20.96 -2.05 7.98
C THR A 4 19.45 -2.20 7.94
N SER A 5 18.88 -3.09 8.74
CA SER A 5 17.43 -3.20 8.92
C SER A 5 16.95 -2.15 9.93
N ALA A 6 15.84 -1.48 9.63
CA ALA A 6 15.13 -0.63 10.57
C ALA A 6 13.67 -1.11 10.69
N THR A 7 13.12 -1.07 11.91
CA THR A 7 11.71 -1.39 12.17
C THR A 7 10.93 -0.10 12.32
N ILE A 8 9.85 0.04 11.54
CA ILE A 8 8.92 1.16 11.64
C ILE A 8 7.58 0.60 12.13
N ASN A 9 7.07 1.16 13.23
CA ASN A 9 5.76 0.80 13.77
C ASN A 9 4.78 1.94 13.50
N VAL A 10 3.61 1.62 12.94
CA VAL A 10 2.54 2.59 12.66
C VAL A 10 1.24 2.10 13.29
N THR A 11 0.59 2.97 14.07
CA THR A 11 -0.72 2.71 14.67
C THR A 11 -1.67 3.82 14.26
N ARG A 12 -2.89 3.45 13.86
CA ARG A 12 -3.97 4.38 13.49
C ARG A 12 -5.28 3.92 14.10
N GLU A 13 -6.10 4.88 14.52
CA GLU A 13 -7.47 4.63 14.98
C GLU A 13 -8.44 4.98 13.84
N PHE A 14 -9.33 4.05 13.52
CA PHE A 14 -10.40 4.28 12.55
C PHE A 14 -11.74 4.12 13.26
N PRO A 15 -12.68 5.07 13.13
CA PRO A 15 -14.01 4.96 13.71
C PRO A 15 -14.92 4.06 12.85
N HIS A 16 -14.40 2.90 12.41
CA HIS A 16 -15.06 1.96 11.52
C HIS A 16 -14.84 0.52 12.01
N PRO A 17 -15.78 -0.41 11.73
CA PRO A 17 -15.57 -1.84 12.02
C PRO A 17 -14.32 -2.39 11.31
N ALA A 18 -13.67 -3.37 11.94
CA ALA A 18 -12.44 -3.96 11.43
C ALA A 18 -12.63 -4.57 10.03
N GLU A 19 -13.77 -5.19 9.76
CA GLU A 19 -14.13 -5.79 8.47
C GLU A 19 -14.21 -4.73 7.37
N SER A 20 -14.71 -3.53 7.70
CA SER A 20 -14.77 -2.43 6.75
C SER A 20 -13.38 -1.90 6.43
N VAL A 21 -12.51 -1.78 7.43
CA VAL A 21 -11.11 -1.38 7.22
C VAL A 21 -10.40 -2.43 6.37
N PHE A 22 -10.54 -3.71 6.71
CA PHE A 22 -9.95 -4.83 5.98
C PHE A 22 -10.43 -4.88 4.52
N ALA A 23 -11.72 -4.66 4.26
CA ALA A 23 -12.26 -4.62 2.91
C ALA A 23 -11.58 -3.57 2.02
N HIS A 24 -11.14 -2.44 2.60
CA HIS A 24 -10.38 -1.41 1.88
C HIS A 24 -8.92 -1.79 1.59
N TRP A 25 -8.34 -2.71 2.38
CA TRP A 25 -6.99 -3.25 2.17
C TRP A 25 -6.93 -4.28 1.04
N ILE A 26 -8.00 -5.03 0.83
CA ILE A 26 -8.03 -6.07 -0.21
C ILE A 26 -8.68 -5.61 -1.52
N SER A 27 -9.15 -4.37 -1.58
CA SER A 27 -9.81 -3.81 -2.76
C SER A 27 -8.83 -2.98 -3.59
N PRO A 28 -8.53 -3.39 -4.84
CA PRO A 28 -7.67 -2.60 -5.72
C PRO A 28 -8.23 -1.19 -5.95
N ALA A 29 -9.56 -1.07 -6.09
CA ALA A 29 -10.23 0.19 -6.36
C ALA A 29 -10.03 1.21 -5.23
N THR A 30 -9.97 0.76 -3.97
CA THR A 30 -9.76 1.68 -2.84
C THR A 30 -8.29 1.90 -2.58
N ARG A 31 -7.42 0.90 -2.74
CA ARG A 31 -5.96 1.06 -2.61
C ARG A 31 -5.36 2.02 -3.64
N LEU A 32 -5.86 2.00 -4.87
CA LEU A 32 -5.55 3.00 -5.89
C LEU A 32 -5.84 4.45 -5.44
N ARG A 33 -6.74 4.67 -4.49
CA ARG A 33 -7.11 6.02 -4.04
C ARG A 33 -6.31 6.50 -2.85
N TRP A 34 -6.03 5.61 -1.88
CA TRP A 34 -5.40 6.00 -0.62
C TRP A 34 -3.91 5.63 -0.53
N GLU A 35 -3.47 4.56 -1.18
CA GLU A 35 -2.06 4.12 -1.18
C GLU A 35 -1.31 4.63 -2.40
N ALA A 36 -1.90 4.49 -3.58
CA ALA A 36 -1.38 5.03 -4.84
C ALA A 36 -2.21 6.22 -5.34
N GLY A 37 -2.62 7.08 -4.41
CA GLY A 37 -3.38 8.29 -4.73
C GLY A 37 -2.59 9.26 -5.63
N PRO A 38 -3.27 10.22 -6.28
CA PRO A 38 -2.68 11.09 -7.30
C PRO A 38 -1.42 11.85 -6.85
N ASP A 39 -1.30 12.16 -5.55
CA ASP A 39 -0.20 12.95 -4.99
C ASP A 39 0.98 12.09 -4.49
N THR A 40 0.91 10.76 -4.62
CA THR A 40 1.92 9.84 -4.05
C THR A 40 3.08 9.54 -5.00
N GLY A 41 2.94 9.83 -6.29
CA GLY A 41 3.87 9.37 -7.32
C GLY A 41 3.83 7.86 -7.54
N MET A 42 2.87 7.15 -6.94
CA MET A 42 2.71 5.70 -7.05
C MET A 42 1.60 5.34 -8.04
N THR A 43 1.75 4.23 -8.75
CA THR A 43 0.72 3.69 -9.66
C THR A 43 0.73 2.17 -9.61
N TYR A 44 -0.41 1.54 -9.36
CA TYR A 44 -0.49 0.07 -9.44
C TYR A 44 -0.51 -0.42 -10.89
N ASP A 45 0.26 -1.48 -11.13
CA ASP A 45 0.31 -2.21 -12.40
C ASP A 45 -0.43 -3.54 -12.30
N ALA A 46 -0.30 -4.24 -11.16
CA ALA A 46 -0.94 -5.52 -10.91
C ALA A 46 -1.33 -5.69 -9.45
N PHE A 47 -2.40 -6.46 -9.21
CA PHE A 47 -2.98 -6.69 -7.89
C PHE A 47 -3.46 -8.13 -7.77
N ASP A 48 -2.75 -8.96 -7.00
CA ASP A 48 -3.07 -10.37 -6.73
C ASP A 48 -3.02 -10.63 -5.21
N THR A 49 -4.06 -10.20 -4.50
CA THR A 49 -4.14 -10.25 -3.02
C THR A 49 -4.65 -11.60 -2.52
N ARG A 50 -3.97 -12.66 -2.94
CA ARG A 50 -4.12 -14.02 -2.41
C ARG A 50 -2.80 -14.45 -1.77
N GLU A 51 -2.83 -15.56 -1.02
CA GLU A 51 -1.59 -16.19 -0.54
C GLU A 51 -0.67 -16.56 -1.72
N GLY A 52 0.58 -16.10 -1.66
CA GLY A 52 1.57 -16.28 -2.73
C GLY A 52 1.29 -15.47 -4.00
N GLY A 53 0.34 -14.53 -3.99
CA GLY A 53 0.15 -13.56 -5.05
C GLY A 53 1.17 -12.42 -4.99
N VAL A 54 1.26 -11.66 -6.09
CA VAL A 54 2.19 -10.53 -6.23
C VAL A 54 1.42 -9.26 -6.57
N GLU A 55 1.75 -8.18 -5.87
CA GLU A 55 1.29 -6.84 -6.19
C GLU A 55 2.46 -6.03 -6.76
N THR A 56 2.22 -5.32 -7.85
CA THR A 56 3.25 -4.50 -8.52
C THR A 56 2.82 -3.04 -8.48
N VAL A 57 3.69 -2.18 -7.96
CA VAL A 57 3.51 -0.74 -7.94
C VAL A 57 4.72 -0.07 -8.59
N TRP A 58 4.46 0.91 -9.43
CA TRP A 58 5.47 1.83 -9.94
C TRP A 58 5.54 3.03 -9.02
N ILE A 59 6.76 3.49 -8.72
CA ILE A 59 7.00 4.68 -7.91
C ILE A 59 7.88 5.62 -8.73
N VAL A 60 7.37 6.80 -9.03
CA VAL A 60 8.17 7.90 -9.57
C VAL A 60 8.74 8.66 -8.39
N GLN A 61 10.06 8.66 -8.27
CA GLN A 61 10.78 9.44 -7.29
C GLN A 61 11.51 10.58 -8.01
N ASP A 62 10.99 11.80 -7.87
CA ASP A 62 11.66 12.99 -8.40
C ASP A 62 12.88 13.34 -7.54
N GLY A 63 14.07 13.33 -8.16
CA GLY A 63 15.31 13.87 -7.60
C GLY A 63 16.04 12.99 -6.58
N LYS A 64 17.30 12.70 -6.89
CA LYS A 64 18.38 12.71 -5.90
C LYS A 64 19.26 13.92 -6.17
#